data_AF-A0A0W0VC89-F1
#
_entry.id   AF-A0A0W0VC89-F1
#
_cell.length_a   1.000
_cell.length_b   1.000
_cell.length_c   1.000
_cell.angle_alpha   90.00
_cell.angle_beta   90.00
_cell.angle_gamma   90.00
#
_symmetry.space_group_name_H-M   'P 1'
#
loop_
_entity.id
_entity.type
_entity.pdbx_description
1 polymer ?
#
loop_
_entity_poly.entity_id
_entity_poly.type
_entity_poly.pdbx_seq_one_letter_code
_entity_poly.pdbx_strand_id
1 'polypeptide(L)'
;MNLRRLLCMPAFLLSLGLSPLALADDGPQHNQTLPTGKIHKSHAGHLLTAEQRGEVDKMIETMHQQLNPLIKERQALRLQLMGKLATAGMQWDELSPLVTKINANNSQITELLAKTQLQIFQKFGVLLPPRPRAVMFHHHHRAFI
;
A
#
# COMPACT_ATOMS: atom_id res chain seq x y z
N MET A 1 -9.75 -31.29 40.01
CA MET A 1 -8.30 -31.35 40.30
C MET A 1 -7.62 -30.24 39.52
N ASN A 2 -7.12 -29.24 40.24
CA ASN A 2 -6.57 -27.99 39.69
C ASN A 2 -5.07 -28.14 39.43
N LEU A 3 -4.64 -28.12 38.17
CA LEU A 3 -3.24 -27.99 37.80
C LEU A 3 -2.93 -26.53 37.50
N ARG A 4 -2.69 -25.80 38.61
CA ARG A 4 -1.90 -24.56 38.60
C ARG A 4 -0.44 -24.96 38.38
N ARG A 5 0.21 -24.37 37.38
CA ARG A 5 1.66 -24.11 37.33
C ARG A 5 1.97 -23.22 36.12
N LEU A 6 1.81 -21.93 36.36
CA LEU A 6 2.60 -20.86 35.75
C LEU A 6 4.06 -20.97 36.25
N LEU A 7 4.99 -20.35 35.51
CA LEU A 7 6.45 -20.24 35.71
C LEU A 7 7.22 -21.39 35.01
N CYS A 8 8.19 -21.15 34.12
CA CYS A 8 9.26 -20.16 34.21
C CYS A 8 9.64 -19.59 32.82
N MET A 9 9.66 -18.26 32.74
CA MET A 9 10.39 -17.49 31.73
C MET A 9 11.85 -17.35 32.16
N PRO A 10 12.85 -17.77 31.37
CA PRO A 10 14.22 -17.29 31.57
C PRO A 10 14.36 -15.91 30.91
N ALA A 11 14.66 -14.94 31.77
CA ALA A 11 14.95 -13.55 31.47
C ALA A 11 16.07 -13.39 30.43
N PHE A 12 15.80 -12.68 29.34
CA PHE A 12 16.87 -12.08 28.53
C PHE A 12 17.42 -10.86 29.28
N LEU A 13 18.68 -11.00 29.67
CA LEU A 13 19.45 -10.08 30.47
C LEU A 13 19.57 -8.69 29.84
N LEU A 14 19.47 -7.69 30.72
CA LEU A 14 19.91 -6.32 30.54
C LEU A 14 21.26 -6.23 29.82
N SER A 15 21.31 -5.45 28.74
CA SER A 15 22.50 -4.68 28.41
C SER A 15 22.10 -3.21 28.23
N LEU A 16 21.92 -2.52 29.36
CA LEU A 16 21.93 -1.06 29.40
C LEU A 16 23.37 -0.60 29.16
N GLY A 17 23.70 -0.35 27.90
CA GLY A 17 24.92 0.38 27.54
C GLY A 17 24.79 1.82 28.03
N LEU A 18 25.33 2.09 29.23
CA LEU A 18 25.61 3.44 29.72
C LEU A 18 26.77 4.00 28.87
N SER A 19 26.45 4.87 27.91
CA SER A 19 27.46 5.77 27.32
C SER A 19 27.56 7.02 28.20
N PRO A 20 28.77 7.44 28.60
CA PRO A 20 28.95 8.61 29.45
C PRO A 20 28.48 9.88 28.74
N LEU A 21 27.59 10.63 29.39
CA LEU A 21 27.26 12.02 29.08
C LEU A 21 28.51 12.87 29.32
N ALA A 22 29.22 13.24 28.25
CA ALA A 22 30.15 14.35 28.29
C ALA A 22 29.34 15.64 28.19
N LEU A 23 29.37 16.43 29.25
CA LEU A 23 28.75 17.75 29.37
C LEU A 23 29.89 18.78 29.30
N ALA A 24 29.87 19.64 28.27
CA ALA A 24 30.31 21.04 28.27
C ALA A 24 30.59 21.51 26.83
N ASP A 25 29.76 22.37 26.26
CA ASP A 25 30.03 23.81 26.14
C ASP A 25 28.94 24.49 25.28
N ASP A 26 28.52 25.68 25.69
CA ASP A 26 27.44 26.47 25.09
C ASP A 26 27.87 27.07 23.75
N GLY A 27 27.09 26.86 22.69
CA GLY A 27 27.29 27.49 21.38
C GLY A 27 26.05 27.39 20.48
N PRO A 28 25.71 28.44 19.72
CA PRO A 28 24.34 28.69 19.27
C PRO A 28 23.84 27.71 18.21
N GLN A 29 22.55 27.38 18.30
CA GLN A 29 21.79 26.54 17.38
C GLN A 29 22.03 26.89 15.91
N HIS A 30 22.76 26.02 15.21
CA HIS A 30 22.72 25.93 13.76
C HIS A 30 21.95 24.67 13.39
N ASN A 31 20.70 24.85 12.94
CA ASN A 31 19.84 23.79 12.44
C ASN A 31 20.46 23.16 11.19
N GLN A 32 21.31 22.15 11.37
CA GLN A 32 21.77 21.28 10.29
C GLN A 32 20.68 20.25 10.01
N THR A 33 19.91 20.53 8.98
CA THR A 33 19.05 19.57 8.29
C THR A 33 19.88 18.35 7.92
N LEU A 34 19.59 17.19 8.53
CA LEU A 34 20.17 15.91 8.10
C LEU A 34 19.88 15.70 6.61
N PRO A 35 20.85 15.26 5.79
CA PRO A 35 20.59 14.88 4.42
C PRO A 35 19.68 13.65 4.44
N THR A 36 18.44 13.87 4.01
CA THR A 36 17.43 12.86 3.75
C THR A 36 18.07 11.70 3.01
N GLY A 37 18.03 10.50 3.62
CA GLY A 37 18.64 9.30 3.11
C GLY A 37 18.34 9.12 1.63
N LYS A 38 19.40 8.97 0.83
CA LYS A 38 19.31 8.61 -0.58
C LYS A 38 18.48 7.34 -0.68
N ILE A 39 17.25 7.47 -1.17
CA ILE A 39 16.40 6.33 -1.52
C ILE A 39 17.21 5.54 -2.55
N HIS A 40 17.71 4.37 -2.14
CA HIS A 40 18.39 3.45 -3.04
C HIS A 40 17.46 3.18 -4.22
N LYS A 41 17.84 3.66 -5.41
CA LYS A 41 17.14 3.35 -6.65
C LYS A 41 17.19 1.83 -6.79
N SER A 42 16.03 1.20 -6.65
CA SER A 42 15.88 -0.26 -6.80
C SER A 42 16.54 -0.70 -8.11
N HIS A 43 17.56 -1.54 -8.02
CA HIS A 43 18.26 -2.15 -9.16
C HIS A 43 17.38 -3.16 -9.94
N ALA A 44 16.08 -3.27 -9.62
CA ALA A 44 15.13 -4.13 -10.32
C ALA A 44 15.01 -3.83 -11.84
N GLY A 45 15.51 -2.68 -12.29
CA GLY A 45 15.63 -2.39 -13.72
C GLY A 45 16.39 -3.48 -14.50
N HIS A 46 17.36 -4.18 -13.89
CA HIS A 46 18.24 -5.07 -14.65
C HIS A 46 17.71 -6.48 -14.95
N LEU A 47 16.48 -6.84 -14.55
CA LEU A 47 15.94 -8.20 -14.74
C LEU A 47 15.42 -8.48 -16.16
N LEU A 48 15.09 -7.44 -16.93
CA LEU A 48 14.48 -7.55 -18.26
C LEU A 48 15.33 -6.85 -19.31
N THR A 49 15.47 -7.46 -20.48
CA THR A 49 16.07 -6.81 -21.67
C THR A 49 15.18 -5.65 -22.15
N ALA A 50 15.73 -4.75 -22.97
CA ALA A 50 14.95 -3.61 -23.48
C ALA A 50 13.69 -4.02 -24.26
N GLU A 51 13.79 -5.11 -25.04
CA GLU A 51 12.66 -5.68 -25.78
C GLU A 51 11.59 -6.26 -24.85
N GLN A 52 12.00 -7.04 -23.85
CA GLN A 52 11.09 -7.60 -22.85
C GLN A 52 10.38 -6.51 -22.04
N ARG A 53 11.07 -5.41 -21.72
CA ARG A 53 10.43 -4.26 -21.07
C ARG A 53 9.34 -3.64 -21.93
N GLY A 54 9.59 -3.46 -23.24
CA GLY A 54 8.58 -2.95 -24.17
C GLY A 54 7.33 -3.83 -24.23
N GLU A 55 7.49 -5.15 -24.16
CA GLU A 55 6.35 -6.07 -24.10
C GLU A 55 5.61 -6.04 -22.77
N VAL A 56 6.35 -5.93 -21.66
CA VAL A 56 5.77 -5.74 -20.32
C VAL A 56 4.97 -4.44 -20.26
N ASP A 57 5.51 -3.34 -20.80
CA ASP A 57 4.84 -2.04 -20.79
C ASP A 57 3.53 -2.08 -21.58
N LYS A 58 3.49 -2.76 -22.74
CA LYS A 58 2.24 -2.99 -23.50
C LYS A 58 1.19 -3.78 -22.70
N MET A 59 1.62 -4.83 -21.97
CA MET A 59 0.70 -5.59 -21.12
C MET A 59 0.15 -4.73 -19.98
N ILE A 60 1.00 -3.91 -19.35
CA ILE A 60 0.58 -2.99 -18.29
C ILE A 60 -0.36 -1.92 -18.84
N GLU A 61 -0.09 -1.37 -20.02
CA GLU A 61 -0.96 -0.38 -20.66
C GLU A 61 -2.34 -0.94 -20.95
N THR A 62 -2.41 -2.14 -21.53
CA THR A 62 -3.67 -2.86 -21.77
C THR A 62 -4.44 -3.08 -20.47
N MET A 63 -3.74 -3.52 -19.41
CA MET A 63 -4.30 -3.67 -18.08
C MET A 63 -4.84 -2.33 -17.55
N HIS A 64 -4.11 -1.22 -17.71
CA HIS A 64 -4.57 0.10 -17.28
C HIS A 64 -5.83 0.55 -18.02
N GLN A 65 -5.95 0.28 -19.32
CA GLN A 65 -7.15 0.60 -20.09
C GLN A 65 -8.39 -0.11 -19.53
N GLN A 66 -8.24 -1.36 -19.11
CA GLN A 66 -9.31 -2.14 -18.48
C GLN A 66 -9.56 -1.75 -17.01
N LEU A 67 -8.53 -1.33 -16.30
CA LEU A 67 -8.59 -1.00 -14.88
C LEU A 67 -9.15 0.41 -14.61
N ASN A 68 -8.93 1.37 -15.52
CA ASN A 68 -9.43 2.73 -15.43
C ASN A 68 -10.96 2.84 -15.23
N PRO A 69 -11.82 2.17 -16.03
CA PRO A 69 -13.26 2.22 -15.78
C PRO A 69 -13.64 1.62 -14.42
N LEU A 70 -12.99 0.53 -14.01
CA LEU A 70 -13.24 -0.09 -12.70
C LEU A 70 -12.87 0.84 -11.54
N ILE A 71 -11.75 1.57 -11.63
CA ILE A 71 -11.37 2.58 -10.63
C ILE A 71 -12.43 3.69 -10.55
N LYS A 72 -12.88 4.20 -11.69
CA LYS A 72 -13.89 5.28 -11.74
C LYS A 72 -15.21 4.82 -11.12
N GLU A 73 -15.65 3.61 -11.45
CA GLU A 73 -16.83 3.00 -10.86
C GLU A 73 -16.67 2.85 -9.34
N ARG A 74 -15.55 2.32 -8.87
CA ARG A 74 -15.27 2.22 -7.43
C ARG A 74 -15.34 3.56 -6.71
N GLN A 75 -14.80 4.61 -7.32
CA GLN A 75 -14.85 5.97 -6.77
C GLN A 75 -16.30 6.47 -6.70
N ALA A 76 -17.08 6.30 -7.76
CA ALA A 76 -18.49 6.66 -7.78
C ALA A 76 -19.30 5.90 -6.71
N LEU A 77 -19.11 4.58 -6.60
CA LEU A 77 -19.78 3.77 -5.58
C LEU A 77 -19.39 4.17 -4.16
N ARG A 78 -18.11 4.51 -3.93
CA ARG A 78 -17.66 5.05 -2.64
C ARG A 78 -18.30 6.39 -2.30
N LEU A 79 -18.39 7.30 -3.26
CA LEU A 79 -19.07 8.59 -3.05
C LEU A 79 -20.55 8.39 -2.73
N GLN A 80 -21.23 7.49 -3.45
CA GLN A 80 -22.62 7.12 -3.14
C GLN A 80 -22.76 6.54 -1.73
N LEU A 81 -21.81 5.70 -1.32
CA LEU A 81 -21.82 5.09 0.01
C LEU A 81 -21.65 6.14 1.09
N MET A 82 -20.71 7.07 0.91
CA MET A 82 -20.52 8.20 1.82
C MET A 82 -21.75 9.10 1.89
N GLY A 83 -22.39 9.40 0.75
CA GLY A 83 -23.63 10.19 0.73
C GLY A 83 -24.78 9.50 1.47
N LYS A 84 -24.93 8.18 1.30
CA LYS A 84 -25.92 7.39 2.02
C LYS A 84 -25.63 7.31 3.53
N LEU A 85 -24.37 7.11 3.92
CA LEU A 85 -23.96 7.11 5.32
C LEU A 85 -24.14 8.48 6.00
N ALA A 86 -24.10 9.58 5.24
CA ALA A 86 -24.40 10.91 5.75
C ALA A 86 -25.91 11.17 5.97
N THR A 87 -26.78 10.27 5.51
CA THR A 87 -28.24 10.40 5.68
C THR A 87 -28.68 9.83 7.03
N ALA A 88 -29.39 10.62 7.84
CA ALA A 88 -29.91 10.18 9.13
C ALA A 88 -30.95 9.05 8.95
N GLY A 89 -30.91 8.06 9.84
CA GLY A 89 -31.87 6.94 9.84
C GLY A 89 -31.63 5.88 8.76
N MET A 90 -30.51 5.94 8.03
CA MET A 90 -30.12 4.96 7.02
C MET A 90 -30.00 3.56 7.62
N GLN A 91 -30.66 2.58 7.00
CA GLN A 91 -30.64 1.17 7.42
C GLN A 91 -29.59 0.37 6.64
N TRP A 92 -29.10 -0.70 7.25
CA TRP A 92 -28.11 -1.58 6.61
C TRP A 92 -28.65 -2.23 5.32
N ASP A 93 -29.93 -2.60 5.29
CA ASP A 93 -30.54 -3.24 4.12
C ASP A 93 -30.48 -2.37 2.86
N GLU A 94 -30.47 -1.04 3.02
CA GLU A 94 -30.32 -0.09 1.92
C GLU A 94 -28.85 0.13 1.49
N LEU A 95 -27.90 -0.12 2.40
CA LEU A 95 -26.46 0.02 2.16
C LEU A 95 -25.84 -1.27 1.61
N SER A 96 -26.34 -2.43 2.04
CA SER A 96 -25.78 -3.74 1.73
C SER A 96 -25.65 -4.03 0.22
N PRO A 97 -26.59 -3.61 -0.67
CA PRO A 97 -26.42 -3.82 -2.11
C PRO A 97 -25.27 -2.98 -2.69
N LEU A 98 -25.08 -1.76 -2.15
CA LEU A 98 -24.01 -0.87 -2.56
C LEU A 98 -22.64 -1.39 -2.12
N VAL A 99 -22.54 -1.88 -0.88
CA VAL A 99 -21.33 -2.54 -0.37
C VAL A 99 -20.99 -3.79 -1.21
N THR A 100 -22.00 -4.58 -1.56
CA THR A 100 -21.82 -5.77 -2.41
C THR A 100 -21.26 -5.39 -3.79
N LYS A 101 -21.77 -4.32 -4.42
CA LYS A 101 -21.24 -3.80 -5.68
C LYS A 101 -19.79 -3.32 -5.56
N ILE A 102 -19.45 -2.62 -4.48
CA ILE A 102 -18.06 -2.19 -4.22
C ILE A 102 -17.13 -3.40 -4.11
N ASN A 103 -17.56 -4.45 -3.40
CA ASN A 103 -16.78 -5.66 -3.24
C ASN A 103 -16.58 -6.40 -4.57
N ALA A 104 -17.63 -6.52 -5.38
CA ALA A 104 -17.55 -7.12 -6.71
C ALA A 104 -16.61 -6.33 -7.66
N ASN A 105 -16.66 -5.00 -7.62
CA ASN A 105 -15.74 -4.17 -8.41
C ASN A 105 -14.28 -4.34 -7.90
N ASN A 106 -14.06 -4.37 -6.58
CA ASN A 106 -12.73 -4.63 -6.01
C ASN A 106 -12.17 -6.00 -6.39
N SER A 107 -13.00 -7.04 -6.44
CA SER A 107 -12.57 -8.37 -6.86
C SER A 107 -12.15 -8.37 -8.33
N GLN A 108 -12.89 -7.70 -9.21
CA GLN A 108 -12.51 -7.56 -10.62
C GLN A 108 -11.17 -6.82 -10.81
N ILE A 109 -10.94 -5.74 -10.06
CA ILE A 109 -9.65 -5.03 -10.08
C ILE A 109 -8.52 -5.97 -9.66
N THR A 110 -8.73 -6.71 -8.56
CA THR A 110 -7.72 -7.63 -8.02
C THR A 110 -7.44 -8.77 -9.00
N GLU A 111 -8.48 -9.34 -9.59
CA GLU A 111 -8.38 -10.40 -10.59
C GLU A 111 -7.58 -9.94 -11.81
N LEU A 112 -7.88 -8.75 -12.34
CA LEU A 112 -7.19 -8.19 -13.49
C LEU A 112 -5.68 -7.97 -13.22
N LEU A 113 -5.36 -7.41 -12.05
CA LEU A 113 -3.97 -7.23 -11.61
C LEU A 113 -3.26 -8.58 -11.51
N ALA A 114 -3.86 -9.54 -10.80
CA ALA A 114 -3.28 -10.87 -10.60
C ALA A 114 -3.09 -11.62 -11.93
N LYS A 115 -4.08 -11.56 -12.83
CA LYS A 115 -4.01 -12.17 -14.15
C LYS A 115 -2.86 -11.58 -14.98
N THR A 116 -2.72 -10.26 -14.97
CA THR A 116 -1.63 -9.59 -15.70
C THR A 116 -0.28 -9.95 -15.11
N GLN A 117 -0.16 -9.96 -13.78
CA GLN A 117 1.07 -10.31 -13.09
C GLN A 117 1.47 -11.77 -13.34
N LEU A 118 0.50 -12.69 -13.36
CA LEU A 118 0.70 -14.09 -13.71
C LEU A 118 1.15 -14.24 -15.16
N GLN A 119 0.54 -13.52 -16.11
CA GLN A 119 0.94 -13.55 -17.52
C GLN A 119 2.38 -13.07 -17.72
N ILE A 120 2.76 -11.98 -17.05
CA ILE A 120 4.13 -11.45 -17.08
C ILE A 120 5.11 -12.46 -16.50
N PHE A 121 4.77 -13.08 -15.36
CA PHE A 121 5.60 -14.10 -14.75
C PHE A 121 5.74 -15.35 -15.63
N GLN A 122 4.65 -15.86 -16.21
CA GLN A 122 4.66 -17.02 -17.10
C GLN A 122 5.51 -16.77 -18.35
N LYS A 123 5.53 -15.53 -18.86
CA LYS A 123 6.24 -15.18 -20.09
C LYS A 123 7.72 -14.86 -19.86
N PHE A 124 8.06 -14.19 -18.76
CA PHE A 124 9.41 -13.65 -18.54
C PHE A 124 10.11 -14.17 -17.28
N GLY A 125 9.44 -14.94 -16.44
CA GLY A 125 9.98 -15.44 -15.17
C GLY A 125 10.18 -14.36 -14.10
N VAL A 126 9.66 -13.15 -14.32
CA VAL A 126 9.84 -12.00 -13.42
C VAL A 126 8.51 -11.60 -12.79
N LEU A 127 8.51 -11.49 -11.46
CA LEU A 127 7.41 -10.88 -10.73
C LEU A 127 7.67 -9.38 -10.62
N LEU A 128 6.81 -8.57 -11.24
CA LEU A 128 6.91 -7.12 -11.10
C LEU A 128 6.52 -6.71 -9.68
N PRO A 129 7.28 -5.79 -9.05
CA PRO A 129 6.88 -5.25 -7.77
C PRO A 129 5.53 -4.51 -7.92
N PRO A 130 4.64 -4.59 -6.93
CA PRO A 130 3.42 -3.81 -6.94
C PRO A 130 3.78 -2.33 -7.08
N ARG A 131 3.26 -1.65 -8.12
CA ARG A 131 3.54 -0.23 -8.33
C ARG A 131 3.11 0.53 -7.07
N PRO A 132 3.94 1.47 -6.58
CA PRO A 132 3.60 2.25 -5.39
C PRO A 132 2.23 2.91 -5.59
N ARG A 133 1.35 2.75 -4.59
CA ARG A 133 -0.06 3.18 -4.62
C ARG A 133 -0.24 4.65 -5.05
N ALA A 134 0.78 5.47 -4.87
CA ALA A 134 0.83 6.86 -5.29
C ALA A 134 0.57 7.07 -6.80
N VAL A 135 0.98 6.14 -7.67
CA VAL A 135 0.84 6.33 -9.14
C VAL A 135 -0.55 5.92 -9.64
N MET A 136 -1.21 4.96 -9.00
CA MET A 136 -2.60 4.59 -9.34
C MET A 136 -3.66 5.45 -8.63
N PHE A 137 -3.31 6.02 -7.48
CA PHE A 137 -4.21 6.83 -6.67
C PHE A 137 -3.51 8.15 -6.37
N HIS A 138 -3.40 9.03 -7.37
CA HIS A 138 -3.33 10.47 -7.07
C HIS A 138 -4.67 10.87 -6.44
N HIS A 139 -4.81 10.61 -5.14
CA HIS A 139 -5.80 11.27 -4.32
C HIS A 139 -5.33 12.71 -4.18
N HIS A 140 -6.00 13.61 -4.89
CA HIS A 140 -6.10 14.98 -4.41
C HIS A 140 -6.69 14.90 -3.00
N HIS A 141 -5.88 15.21 -2.00
CA HIS A 141 -6.34 15.52 -0.66
C HIS A 141 -7.25 16.75 -0.74
N ARG A 142 -8.54 16.56 -1.04
CA ARG A 142 -9.56 17.50 -0.62
C ARG A 142 -10.13 16.98 0.68
N ALA A 143 -9.54 17.44 1.77
CA ALA A 143 -10.27 17.54 3.03
C ALA A 143 -11.48 18.44 2.75
N PHE A 144 -12.68 17.88 2.87
CA PHE A 144 -13.89 18.67 3.03
C PHE A 144 -14.16 18.69 4.54
N ILE A 145 -13.87 19.85 5.14
CA ILE A 145 -14.44 20.31 6.41
C ILE A 145 -15.68 21.12 6.03
#